data_AF-A0A9Q8ZHH3-F1
#
_entry.id   AF-A0A9Q8ZHH3-F1
#
_cell.length_a   1.000
_cell.length_b   1.000
_cell.length_c   1.000
_cell.angle_alpha   90.00
_cell.angle_beta   90.00
_cell.angle_gamma   90.00
#
_symmetry.space_group_name_H-M   'P 1'
#
loop_
_entity.id
_entity.type
_entity.pdbx_description
1 polymer ?
#
loop_
_entity_poly.entity_id
_entity_poly.type
_entity_poly.pdbx_seq_one_letter_code
_entity_poly.pdbx_strand_id
1 'polypeptide(L)'
;MIYNLVRKSGIPVLASPALDAAPQWSCSLAVKYLEARMQATISLQCSLPIHGFDDEQTFTLLYNADNLVPGNTSLKPSPTCLPQDRLRDIARQGNANWRTLSLTLKKPCPVWCPPSPGLIVPKDGSCAAFSQFVELARATEVHILFDWNWLHKDHHARFDLLVRHPEQLTGIPVDQSSAKRYRLADWSVFSPVDDAASEAPPPYYAPAPKKRPRQVTTSPTPGSSPKRALLSPAPFLLSSPTEKATTASVSATSPKPRLSSPAFNAPDIQDSLKSIAEELLPQMLHAILPDMLPRLFATASPSPSPSRPRSIPKPRRIPMSSLGNLLSAHATAQLKAQLEGLYAETLDHATEMHSAADVEFHEILEEQKLDVAMIKEDSIVELNKVFDDKLAEFKESTAGMVDEMEKRVELIYADVCDRLDGYVKKQEEYLSRGEELEKRRDRTRIKAQSDMEDRGRRAVSLPL
;
A
#
# COMPACT_ATOMS: atom_id res chain seq x y z
N MET A 1 10.05 4.55 8.70
CA MET A 1 9.83 4.30 7.26
C MET A 1 8.99 3.04 7.12
N ILE A 2 7.91 3.08 6.35
CA ILE A 2 7.10 1.89 6.06
C ILE A 2 7.70 1.24 4.81
N TYR A 3 8.08 -0.02 4.93
CA TYR A 3 8.56 -0.85 3.82
C TYR A 3 7.37 -1.63 3.23
N ASN A 4 7.21 -1.59 1.92
CA ASN A 4 6.36 -2.55 1.22
C ASN A 4 7.26 -3.73 0.87
N LEU A 5 7.04 -4.90 1.49
CA LEU A 5 7.92 -6.06 1.27
C LEU A 5 7.73 -6.64 -0.15
N VAL A 6 6.57 -6.40 -0.74
CA VAL A 6 6.23 -6.64 -2.15
C VAL A 6 5.96 -5.30 -2.85
N ARG A 7 5.63 -5.31 -4.15
CA ARG A 7 5.31 -4.09 -4.92
C ARG A 7 4.23 -3.24 -4.23
N LYS A 8 4.31 -1.91 -4.38
CA LYS A 8 3.38 -0.93 -3.75
C LYS A 8 1.93 -1.15 -4.19
N SER A 9 1.72 -1.57 -5.44
CA SER A 9 0.41 -1.96 -6.01
C SER A 9 -0.08 -3.34 -5.55
N GLY A 10 0.75 -4.08 -4.81
CA GLY A 10 0.55 -5.48 -4.50
C GLY A 10 0.95 -6.41 -5.65
N ILE A 11 0.81 -7.70 -5.43
CA ILE A 11 1.19 -8.76 -6.37
C ILE A 11 0.02 -9.73 -6.56
N PRO A 12 -0.16 -10.30 -7.75
CA PRO A 12 -1.26 -11.24 -7.99
C PRO A 12 -1.05 -12.53 -7.18
N VAL A 13 -2.10 -12.98 -6.49
CA VAL A 13 -2.08 -14.19 -5.65
C VAL A 13 -3.38 -14.98 -5.77
N LEU A 14 -3.33 -16.24 -5.36
CA LEU A 14 -4.52 -17.08 -5.16
C LEU A 14 -4.71 -17.33 -3.67
N ALA A 15 -5.84 -16.92 -3.12
CA ALA A 15 -6.19 -17.10 -1.72
C ALA A 15 -7.34 -18.09 -1.56
N SER A 16 -7.29 -18.93 -0.53
CA SER A 16 -8.41 -19.80 -0.17
C SER A 16 -8.50 -19.96 1.34
N PRO A 17 -9.69 -20.24 1.90
CA PRO A 17 -9.79 -20.86 3.21
C PRO A 17 -8.98 -22.16 3.28
N ALA A 18 -8.52 -22.55 4.46
CA ALA A 18 -7.80 -23.82 4.64
C ALA A 18 -8.68 -25.08 4.54
N LEU A 19 -10.01 -24.91 4.44
CA LEU A 19 -10.95 -26.01 4.25
C LEU A 19 -10.64 -26.77 2.95
N ASP A 20 -10.51 -28.09 3.08
CA ASP A 20 -10.15 -29.00 2.00
C ASP A 20 -11.15 -28.85 0.84
N ALA A 21 -10.65 -28.50 -0.34
CA ALA A 21 -11.39 -28.18 -1.57
C ALA A 21 -12.12 -26.82 -1.68
N ALA A 22 -11.78 -25.81 -0.85
CA ALA A 22 -12.28 -24.46 -1.10
C ALA A 22 -11.74 -23.88 -2.44
N PRO A 23 -12.58 -23.20 -3.23
CA PRO A 23 -12.14 -22.58 -4.48
C PRO A 23 -11.10 -21.48 -4.20
N GLN A 24 -10.10 -21.39 -5.08
CA GLN A 24 -9.07 -20.36 -5.01
C GLN A 24 -9.58 -19.06 -5.62
N TRP A 25 -9.39 -17.97 -4.88
CA TRP A 25 -9.79 -16.62 -5.23
C TRP A 25 -8.59 -15.80 -5.70
N SER A 26 -8.71 -15.10 -6.83
CA SER A 26 -7.66 -14.19 -7.31
C SER A 26 -7.69 -12.86 -6.53
N CYS A 27 -6.59 -12.53 -5.86
CA CYS A 27 -6.42 -11.30 -5.09
C CYS A 27 -5.15 -10.55 -5.50
N SER A 28 -5.01 -9.31 -5.03
CA SER A 28 -3.71 -8.63 -4.92
C SER A 28 -3.21 -8.66 -3.47
N LEU A 29 -2.01 -9.20 -3.25
CA LEU A 29 -1.33 -9.24 -1.95
C LEU A 29 -0.43 -8.02 -1.78
N ALA A 30 -0.62 -7.30 -0.67
CA ALA A 30 0.32 -6.28 -0.21
C ALA A 30 0.77 -6.58 1.22
N VAL A 31 2.07 -6.45 1.48
CA VAL A 31 2.68 -6.71 2.79
C VAL A 31 3.45 -5.47 3.22
N LYS A 32 3.02 -4.87 4.32
CA LYS A 32 3.63 -3.66 4.88
C LYS A 32 4.34 -3.99 6.18
N TYR A 33 5.55 -3.46 6.33
CA TYR A 33 6.40 -3.64 7.51
C TYR A 33 6.98 -2.29 7.97
N LEU A 34 6.80 -1.96 9.24
CA LEU A 34 7.32 -0.75 9.87
C LEU A 34 8.30 -1.14 10.97
N GLU A 35 9.58 -1.13 10.61
CA GLU A 35 10.69 -1.60 11.45
C GLU A 35 10.81 -0.83 12.78
N ALA A 36 10.71 0.50 12.73
CA ALA A 36 10.86 1.36 13.90
C ALA A 36 9.85 1.09 15.03
N ARG A 37 8.71 0.47 14.71
CA ARG A 37 7.64 0.17 15.67
C ARG A 37 7.34 -1.32 15.77
N MET A 38 8.13 -2.16 15.08
CA MET A 38 7.86 -3.59 14.96
C MET A 38 6.40 -3.84 14.57
N GLN A 39 5.94 -3.22 13.48
CA GLN A 39 4.57 -3.41 13.00
C GLN A 39 4.53 -4.06 11.63
N ALA A 40 3.55 -4.91 11.42
CA ALA A 40 3.35 -5.57 10.14
C ALA A 40 1.87 -5.87 9.89
N THR A 41 1.48 -5.70 8.64
CA THR A 41 0.13 -6.03 8.16
C THR A 41 0.25 -6.68 6.79
N ILE A 42 -0.38 -7.85 6.65
CA ILE A 42 -0.64 -8.49 5.36
C ILE A 42 -2.05 -8.08 4.92
N SER A 43 -2.21 -7.73 3.67
CA SER A 43 -3.51 -7.31 3.11
C SER A 43 -3.79 -8.01 1.80
N LEU A 44 -5.02 -8.49 1.64
CA LEU A 44 -5.52 -9.04 0.37
C LEU A 44 -6.59 -8.12 -0.18
N GLN A 45 -6.38 -7.62 -1.39
CA GLN A 45 -7.33 -6.78 -2.10
C GLN A 45 -8.10 -7.62 -3.11
N CYS A 46 -9.42 -7.50 -3.10
CA CYS A 46 -10.34 -8.19 -4.00
C CYS A 46 -11.28 -7.16 -4.63
N SER A 47 -11.58 -7.27 -5.92
CA SER A 47 -12.59 -6.45 -6.58
C SER A 47 -13.85 -7.28 -6.79
N LEU A 48 -15.00 -6.74 -6.41
CA LEU A 48 -16.29 -7.42 -6.52
C LEU A 48 -17.38 -6.46 -6.99
N PRO A 49 -18.27 -6.88 -7.91
CA PRO A 49 -19.45 -6.10 -8.26
C PRO A 49 -20.51 -6.23 -7.16
N ILE A 50 -20.88 -5.10 -6.56
CA ILE A 50 -21.91 -4.99 -5.51
C ILE A 50 -23.09 -4.13 -5.95
N HIS A 51 -24.24 -4.33 -5.31
CA HIS A 51 -25.43 -3.54 -5.57
C HIS A 51 -25.24 -2.06 -5.23
N GLY A 52 -25.76 -1.16 -6.07
CA GLY A 52 -25.67 0.29 -5.90
C GLY A 52 -24.40 0.93 -6.48
N PHE A 53 -23.50 0.15 -7.09
CA PHE A 53 -22.31 0.64 -7.76
C PHE A 53 -22.27 0.12 -9.21
N ASP A 54 -21.90 1.01 -10.14
CA ASP A 54 -21.78 0.65 -11.56
C ASP A 54 -20.53 -0.21 -11.79
N ASP A 55 -19.41 0.23 -11.21
CA ASP A 55 -18.10 -0.43 -11.28
C ASP A 55 -17.85 -1.41 -10.13
N GLU A 56 -16.91 -2.34 -10.35
CA GLU A 56 -16.42 -3.21 -9.28
C GLU A 56 -15.81 -2.40 -8.13
N GLN A 57 -16.10 -2.82 -6.91
CA GLN A 57 -15.60 -2.16 -5.70
C GLN A 57 -14.48 -2.97 -5.08
N THR A 58 -13.43 -2.29 -4.63
CA THR A 58 -12.30 -2.93 -3.95
C THR A 58 -12.59 -3.13 -2.47
N PHE A 59 -12.38 -4.36 -2.02
CA PHE A 59 -12.39 -4.79 -0.63
C PHE A 59 -10.99 -5.14 -0.20
N THR A 60 -10.61 -4.82 1.04
CA THR A 60 -9.29 -5.21 1.58
C THR A 60 -9.44 -5.99 2.88
N LEU A 61 -9.05 -7.27 2.86
CA LEU A 61 -8.93 -8.12 4.04
C LEU A 61 -7.62 -7.79 4.77
N LEU A 62 -7.68 -7.50 6.06
CA LEU A 62 -6.51 -7.09 6.85
C LEU A 62 -6.07 -8.18 7.84
N TYR A 63 -4.93 -8.78 7.59
CA TYR A 63 -4.28 -9.74 8.48
C TYR A 63 -3.15 -9.03 9.24
N ASN A 64 -3.52 -8.38 10.34
CA ASN A 64 -2.57 -7.72 11.23
C ASN A 64 -1.75 -8.74 12.03
N ALA A 65 -0.47 -8.45 12.26
CA ALA A 65 0.44 -9.40 12.92
C ALA A 65 -0.02 -9.81 14.33
N ASP A 66 -0.62 -8.89 15.10
CA ASP A 66 -1.16 -9.18 16.43
C ASP A 66 -2.40 -10.11 16.40
N ASN A 67 -3.05 -10.25 15.25
CA ASN A 67 -4.14 -11.21 15.05
C ASN A 67 -3.66 -12.59 14.60
N LEU A 68 -2.38 -12.76 14.24
CA LEU A 68 -1.83 -14.06 13.85
C LEU A 68 -1.56 -14.92 15.10
N VAL A 69 -1.72 -16.23 14.95
CA VAL A 69 -1.40 -17.23 15.97
C VAL A 69 0.08 -17.62 15.83
N PRO A 70 0.93 -17.37 16.86
CA PRO A 70 2.35 -17.74 16.83
C PRO A 70 2.55 -19.25 16.62
N GLY A 71 3.52 -19.62 15.79
CA GLY A 71 3.85 -21.02 15.48
C GLY A 71 2.94 -21.71 14.46
N ASN A 72 1.76 -21.15 14.16
CA ASN A 72 0.84 -21.72 13.18
C ASN A 72 0.97 -21.07 11.79
N THR A 73 1.55 -19.86 11.74
CA THR A 73 1.87 -19.20 10.48
C THR A 73 3.10 -19.86 9.86
N SER A 74 3.00 -20.29 8.60
CA SER A 74 4.10 -21.01 7.94
C SER A 74 4.16 -20.73 6.44
N LEU A 75 5.36 -20.82 5.88
CA LEU A 75 5.61 -20.72 4.46
C LEU A 75 6.01 -22.09 3.93
N LYS A 76 5.16 -22.68 3.10
CA LYS A 76 5.34 -24.04 2.56
C LYS A 76 5.61 -23.99 1.05
N PRO A 77 6.30 -24.98 0.47
CA PRO A 77 6.28 -25.21 -0.97
C PRO A 77 4.84 -25.40 -1.46
N SER A 78 4.53 -24.91 -2.67
CA SER A 78 3.21 -25.11 -3.25
C SER A 78 2.85 -26.60 -3.41
N PRO A 79 1.58 -26.99 -3.22
CA PRO A 79 1.11 -28.29 -3.67
C PRO A 79 1.28 -28.41 -5.20
N THR A 80 1.70 -29.58 -5.66
CA THR A 80 2.15 -29.85 -7.04
C THR A 80 1.01 -29.85 -8.09
N CYS A 81 -0.25 -29.76 -7.68
CA CYS A 81 -1.40 -30.11 -8.51
C CYS A 81 -2.36 -28.93 -8.78
N LEU A 82 -1.84 -27.76 -9.13
CA LEU A 82 -2.70 -26.61 -9.47
C LEU A 82 -2.87 -26.44 -10.98
N PRO A 83 -4.06 -26.01 -11.46
CA PRO A 83 -4.29 -25.74 -12.87
C PRO A 83 -3.29 -24.72 -13.41
N GLN A 84 -2.58 -25.08 -14.49
CA GLN A 84 -1.47 -24.28 -15.03
C GLN A 84 -1.92 -22.89 -15.48
N ASP A 85 -3.15 -22.74 -15.96
CA ASP A 85 -3.70 -21.46 -16.42
C ASP A 85 -3.75 -20.44 -15.28
N ARG A 86 -4.20 -20.85 -14.09
CA ARG A 86 -4.26 -20.00 -12.90
C ARG A 86 -2.87 -19.64 -12.37
N LEU A 87 -1.91 -20.54 -12.53
CA LEU A 87 -0.52 -20.27 -12.16
C LEU A 87 0.11 -19.23 -13.07
N ARG A 88 -0.21 -19.21 -14.37
CA ARG A 88 0.30 -18.19 -15.29
C ARG A 88 -0.15 -16.78 -14.88
N ASP A 89 -1.36 -16.63 -14.36
CA ASP A 89 -1.90 -15.34 -13.92
C ASP A 89 -1.15 -14.74 -12.72
N ILE A 90 -0.51 -15.57 -11.89
CA ILE A 90 0.20 -15.13 -10.68
C ILE A 90 1.74 -15.22 -10.81
N ALA A 91 2.24 -15.71 -11.95
CA ALA A 91 3.67 -15.95 -12.18
C ALA A 91 4.41 -14.65 -12.49
N ARG A 92 5.62 -14.50 -11.93
CA ARG A 92 6.60 -13.60 -12.52
C ARG A 92 7.23 -14.30 -13.73
N GLN A 93 7.45 -13.57 -14.83
CA GLN A 93 7.93 -14.15 -16.09
C GLN A 93 9.25 -14.92 -15.90
N GLY A 94 9.42 -16.03 -16.64
CA GLY A 94 10.69 -16.75 -16.80
C GLY A 94 10.94 -17.94 -15.84
N ASN A 95 10.66 -17.81 -14.53
CA ASN A 95 10.91 -18.88 -13.57
C ASN A 95 10.12 -18.66 -12.27
N ALA A 96 8.93 -19.26 -12.13
CA ALA A 96 8.10 -19.05 -10.95
C ALA A 96 8.49 -19.97 -9.78
N ASN A 97 8.64 -19.41 -8.57
CA ASN A 97 8.94 -20.14 -7.35
C ASN A 97 7.74 -20.14 -6.41
N TRP A 98 6.83 -21.09 -6.61
CA TRP A 98 5.55 -21.14 -5.91
C TRP A 98 5.67 -21.45 -4.42
N ARG A 99 5.14 -20.54 -3.59
CA ARG A 99 5.05 -20.71 -2.14
C ARG A 99 3.64 -20.47 -1.66
N THR A 100 3.23 -21.27 -0.68
CA THR A 100 1.97 -21.11 0.04
C THR A 100 2.24 -20.55 1.42
N LEU A 101 1.77 -19.35 1.68
CA LEU A 101 1.71 -18.75 3.00
C LEU A 101 0.42 -19.19 3.69
N SER A 102 0.57 -20.03 4.72
CA SER A 102 -0.53 -20.43 5.60
C SER A 102 -0.61 -19.49 6.79
N LEU A 103 -1.74 -18.82 6.94
CA LEU A 103 -2.06 -17.92 8.05
C LEU A 103 -3.10 -18.56 8.96
N THR A 104 -2.88 -18.50 10.27
CA THR A 104 -3.90 -18.84 11.29
C THR A 104 -4.16 -17.63 12.15
N LEU A 105 -5.42 -17.25 12.31
CA LEU A 105 -5.88 -16.02 12.95
C LEU A 105 -6.58 -16.33 14.28
N LYS A 106 -6.45 -15.43 15.26
CA LYS A 106 -7.17 -15.50 16.54
C LYS A 106 -8.67 -15.23 16.37
N LYS A 107 -9.02 -14.34 15.44
CA LYS A 107 -10.38 -13.99 15.04
C LYS A 107 -10.42 -13.68 13.53
N PRO A 108 -11.60 -13.76 12.89
CA PRO A 108 -11.77 -13.35 11.50
C PRO A 108 -11.19 -11.96 11.23
N CYS A 109 -10.68 -11.75 10.02
CA CYS A 109 -10.02 -10.51 9.66
C CYS A 109 -11.04 -9.37 9.49
N PRO A 110 -10.72 -8.13 9.92
CA PRO A 110 -11.53 -6.98 9.57
C PRO A 110 -11.36 -6.65 8.08
N VAL A 111 -12.41 -6.08 7.49
CA VAL A 111 -12.51 -5.81 6.06
C VAL A 111 -12.70 -4.32 5.84
N TRP A 112 -11.85 -3.73 5.01
CA TRP A 112 -12.13 -2.43 4.42
C TRP A 112 -13.15 -2.59 3.31
N CYS A 113 -14.28 -1.91 3.48
CA CYS A 113 -15.38 -1.88 2.55
C CYS A 113 -15.50 -0.49 1.91
N PRO A 114 -16.05 -0.38 0.70
CA PRO A 114 -16.51 0.90 0.16
C PRO A 114 -17.52 1.56 1.12
N PRO A 115 -17.66 2.89 1.09
CA PRO A 115 -18.54 3.61 2.00
C PRO A 115 -20.00 3.37 1.59
N SER A 116 -20.62 2.33 2.17
CA SER A 116 -22.05 2.05 2.03
C SER A 116 -22.78 2.35 3.35
N PRO A 117 -23.98 2.96 3.32
CA PRO A 117 -24.75 3.22 4.53
C PRO A 117 -25.41 1.96 5.13
N GLY A 118 -25.46 0.86 4.38
CA GLY A 118 -26.14 -0.37 4.79
C GLY A 118 -25.32 -1.65 4.66
N LEU A 119 -26.06 -2.77 4.63
CA LEU A 119 -25.55 -4.11 4.33
C LEU A 119 -25.03 -4.16 2.89
N ILE A 120 -23.95 -4.91 2.68
CA ILE A 120 -23.33 -5.05 1.36
C ILE A 120 -23.92 -6.30 0.71
N VAL A 121 -24.55 -6.09 -0.45
CA VAL A 121 -25.26 -7.13 -1.20
C VAL A 121 -24.59 -7.27 -2.57
N PRO A 122 -24.41 -8.50 -3.10
CA PRO A 122 -23.86 -8.70 -4.43
C PRO A 122 -24.75 -8.11 -5.53
N LYS A 123 -24.14 -7.75 -6.66
CA LYS A 123 -24.87 -7.44 -7.90
C LYS A 123 -25.43 -8.74 -8.50
N ASP A 124 -26.48 -8.64 -9.32
CA ASP A 124 -27.07 -9.81 -9.96
C ASP A 124 -26.02 -10.59 -10.77
N GLY A 125 -25.96 -11.91 -10.57
CA GLY A 125 -24.99 -12.79 -11.22
C GLY A 125 -23.63 -12.93 -10.52
N SER A 126 -23.34 -12.15 -9.47
CA SER A 126 -22.08 -12.27 -8.72
C SER A 126 -22.19 -13.00 -7.38
N CYS A 127 -23.33 -13.63 -7.09
CA CYS A 127 -23.58 -14.29 -5.81
C CYS A 127 -22.54 -15.34 -5.44
N ALA A 128 -22.14 -16.22 -6.38
CA ALA A 128 -21.14 -17.27 -6.10
C ALA A 128 -19.77 -16.67 -5.74
N ALA A 129 -19.35 -15.67 -6.52
CA ALA A 129 -18.13 -14.91 -6.31
C ALA A 129 -18.11 -14.22 -4.94
N PHE A 130 -19.21 -13.54 -4.61
CA PHE A 130 -19.39 -12.86 -3.35
C PHE A 130 -19.40 -13.83 -2.16
N SER A 131 -20.09 -14.97 -2.26
CA SER A 131 -20.10 -15.99 -1.20
C SER A 131 -18.70 -16.52 -0.91
N GLN A 132 -17.88 -16.79 -1.94
CA GLN A 132 -16.49 -17.23 -1.75
C GLN A 132 -15.64 -16.17 -1.03
N PHE A 133 -15.84 -14.89 -1.37
CA PHE A 133 -15.18 -13.80 -0.66
C PHE A 133 -15.63 -13.70 0.81
N VAL A 134 -16.92 -13.88 1.10
CA VAL A 134 -17.44 -13.89 2.47
C VAL A 134 -16.86 -15.06 3.28
N GLU A 135 -16.75 -16.25 2.69
CA GLU A 135 -16.08 -17.39 3.30
C GLU A 135 -14.61 -17.08 3.62
N LEU A 136 -13.89 -16.45 2.68
CA LEU A 136 -12.50 -16.04 2.88
C LEU A 136 -12.37 -14.99 4.00
N ALA A 137 -13.27 -14.01 4.06
CA ALA A 137 -13.28 -12.97 5.09
C ALA A 137 -13.59 -13.53 6.49
N ARG A 138 -14.47 -14.54 6.55
CA ARG A 138 -14.87 -15.24 7.79
C ARG A 138 -13.83 -16.26 8.26
N ALA A 139 -12.99 -16.77 7.37
CA ALA A 139 -12.01 -17.80 7.69
C ALA A 139 -10.97 -17.33 8.71
N THR A 140 -10.67 -18.19 9.68
CA THR A 140 -9.53 -18.02 10.61
C THR A 140 -8.27 -18.72 10.11
N GLU A 141 -8.38 -19.55 9.08
CA GLU A 141 -7.24 -20.20 8.44
C GLU A 141 -7.27 -19.92 6.95
N VAL A 142 -6.22 -19.29 6.45
CA VAL A 142 -6.14 -18.80 5.07
C VAL A 142 -4.84 -19.28 4.43
N HIS A 143 -4.93 -19.78 3.22
CA HIS A 143 -3.80 -20.14 2.37
C HIS A 143 -3.66 -19.12 1.26
N ILE A 144 -2.46 -18.55 1.12
CA ILE A 144 -2.14 -17.56 0.08
C ILE A 144 -1.00 -18.13 -0.77
N LEU A 145 -1.30 -18.50 -2.00
CA LEU A 145 -0.34 -18.95 -2.99
C LEU A 145 0.16 -17.76 -3.81
N PHE A 146 1.48 -17.62 -3.89
CA PHE A 146 2.14 -16.57 -4.63
C PHE A 146 3.50 -17.04 -5.16
N ASP A 147 4.03 -16.33 -6.16
CA ASP A 147 5.41 -16.52 -6.61
C ASP A 147 6.37 -15.79 -5.65
N TRP A 148 7.26 -16.54 -5.00
CA TRP A 148 8.27 -16.01 -4.09
C TRP A 148 9.20 -15.00 -4.75
N ASN A 149 9.37 -15.07 -6.07
CA ASN A 149 10.21 -14.13 -6.82
C ASN A 149 9.64 -12.72 -6.90
N TRP A 150 8.38 -12.51 -6.47
CA TRP A 150 7.84 -11.18 -6.23
C TRP A 150 8.42 -10.49 -4.99
N LEU A 151 8.97 -11.27 -4.04
CA LEU A 151 9.56 -10.74 -2.82
C LEU A 151 11.05 -10.41 -3.04
N HIS A 152 11.41 -9.13 -2.91
CA HIS A 152 12.80 -8.70 -3.07
C HIS A 152 13.72 -9.37 -2.03
N LYS A 153 14.94 -9.75 -2.43
CA LYS A 153 15.90 -10.48 -1.57
C LYS A 153 16.18 -9.75 -0.25
N ASP A 154 16.30 -8.42 -0.30
CA ASP A 154 16.52 -7.57 0.88
C ASP A 154 15.34 -7.54 1.87
N HIS A 155 14.18 -8.06 1.47
CA HIS A 155 12.97 -8.13 2.28
C HIS A 155 12.71 -9.54 2.83
N HIS A 156 13.49 -10.54 2.43
CA HIS A 156 13.32 -11.94 2.87
C HIS A 156 13.42 -12.06 4.39
N ALA A 157 14.44 -11.46 5.02
CA ALA A 157 14.60 -11.52 6.48
C ALA A 157 13.43 -10.89 7.25
N ARG A 158 12.84 -9.81 6.73
CA ARG A 158 11.69 -9.13 7.35
C ARG A 158 10.41 -9.94 7.18
N PHE A 159 10.22 -10.54 6.00
CA PHE A 159 9.11 -11.43 5.75
C PHE A 159 9.20 -12.71 6.60
N ASP A 160 10.40 -13.29 6.73
CA ASP A 160 10.64 -14.44 7.59
C ASP A 160 10.37 -14.13 9.06
N LEU A 161 10.74 -12.93 9.54
CA LEU A 161 10.42 -12.47 10.89
C LEU A 161 8.90 -12.41 11.10
N LEU A 162 8.15 -11.87 10.14
CA LEU A 162 6.69 -11.82 10.17
C LEU A 162 6.05 -13.22 10.21
N VAL A 163 6.58 -14.17 9.43
CA VAL A 163 6.05 -15.54 9.38
C VAL A 163 6.39 -16.32 10.65
N ARG A 164 7.63 -16.24 11.13
CA ARG A 164 8.12 -17.07 12.24
C ARG A 164 7.84 -16.50 13.62
N HIS A 165 7.82 -15.17 13.74
CA HIS A 165 7.70 -14.47 15.02
C HIS A 165 6.62 -13.36 14.99
N PRO A 166 5.37 -13.67 14.57
CA PRO A 166 4.31 -12.67 14.56
C PRO A 166 4.03 -12.08 15.94
N GLU A 167 4.33 -12.79 17.04
CA GLU A 167 4.21 -12.31 18.42
C GLU A 167 5.10 -11.12 18.76
N GLN A 168 6.16 -10.88 17.99
CA GLN A 168 7.06 -9.75 18.17
C GLN A 168 6.55 -8.49 17.44
N LEU A 169 5.48 -8.63 16.67
CA LEU A 169 4.96 -7.59 15.79
C LEU A 169 3.53 -7.19 16.19
N THR A 170 3.15 -5.95 15.88
CA THR A 170 1.77 -5.46 16.02
C THR A 170 1.19 -5.05 14.67
N GLY A 171 -0.15 -5.00 14.54
CA GLY A 171 -0.77 -4.44 13.34
C GLY A 171 -0.40 -2.98 13.10
N ILE A 172 -0.24 -2.60 11.83
CA ILE A 172 -0.09 -1.19 11.47
C ILE A 172 -1.45 -0.51 11.71
N PRO A 173 -1.49 0.59 12.48
CA PRO A 173 -2.75 1.28 12.74
C PRO A 173 -3.33 1.82 11.44
N VAL A 174 -4.66 1.81 11.38
CA VAL A 174 -5.43 2.38 10.29
C VAL A 174 -5.10 3.87 10.13
N ASP A 175 -4.68 4.25 8.93
CA ASP A 175 -4.51 5.66 8.59
C ASP A 175 -5.88 6.36 8.51
N GLN A 176 -5.98 7.56 9.09
CA GLN A 176 -7.21 8.35 9.08
C GLN A 176 -7.63 8.73 7.66
N SER A 177 -6.68 8.85 6.72
CA SER A 177 -6.98 9.13 5.32
C SER A 177 -7.77 7.99 4.67
N SER A 178 -7.39 6.73 4.95
CA SER A 178 -8.11 5.53 4.49
C SER A 178 -9.49 5.44 5.12
N ALA A 179 -9.61 5.79 6.41
CA ALA A 179 -10.89 5.81 7.12
C ALA A 179 -11.91 6.82 6.55
N LYS A 180 -11.46 7.84 5.81
CA LYS A 180 -12.36 8.76 5.08
C LYS A 180 -12.93 8.14 3.80
N ARG A 181 -12.18 7.25 3.14
CA ARG A 181 -12.54 6.65 1.84
C ARG A 181 -13.21 5.30 1.98
N TYR A 182 -12.86 4.56 3.02
CA TYR A 182 -13.34 3.21 3.27
C TYR A 182 -13.92 3.11 4.67
N ARG A 183 -14.84 2.17 4.86
CA ARG A 183 -15.37 1.81 6.17
C ARG A 183 -14.69 0.52 6.62
N LEU A 184 -14.06 0.53 7.79
CA LEU A 184 -13.58 -0.70 8.42
C LEU A 184 -14.77 -1.41 9.06
N ALA A 185 -14.99 -2.67 8.69
CA ALA A 185 -16.12 -3.46 9.17
C ALA A 185 -15.69 -4.90 9.47
N ASP A 186 -16.56 -5.63 10.17
CA ASP A 186 -16.46 -7.08 10.34
C ASP A 186 -17.16 -7.81 9.18
N TRP A 187 -16.85 -9.08 8.96
CA TRP A 187 -17.45 -9.91 7.88
C TRP A 187 -18.98 -10.00 7.98
N SER A 188 -19.56 -9.73 9.15
CA SER A 188 -21.00 -9.70 9.39
C SER A 188 -21.76 -8.62 8.60
N VAL A 189 -21.09 -7.64 7.98
CA VAL A 189 -21.75 -6.65 7.10
C VAL A 189 -22.14 -7.21 5.73
N PHE A 190 -21.59 -8.37 5.37
CA PHE A 190 -22.00 -9.14 4.20
C PHE A 190 -23.15 -10.04 4.66
N SER A 191 -24.39 -9.60 4.42
CA SER A 191 -25.55 -10.41 4.81
C SER A 191 -25.54 -11.74 4.07
N PRO A 192 -25.71 -12.88 4.76
CA PRO A 192 -26.06 -14.12 4.10
C PRO A 192 -27.38 -13.89 3.36
N VAL A 193 -27.38 -14.17 2.05
CA VAL A 193 -28.61 -14.18 1.26
C VAL A 193 -29.56 -15.31 1.70
N ASP A 194 -29.07 -16.23 2.54
CA ASP A 194 -29.80 -17.36 3.10
C ASP A 194 -30.70 -16.94 4.26
N ASP A 195 -31.94 -16.55 3.93
CA ASP A 195 -33.15 -17.18 4.49
C ASP A 195 -34.47 -16.55 4.00
N ALA A 196 -34.43 -15.62 3.02
CA ALA A 196 -35.67 -15.10 2.43
C ALA A 196 -36.44 -16.15 1.59
N ALA A 197 -35.81 -17.27 1.22
CA ALA A 197 -36.49 -18.40 0.57
C ALA A 197 -37.14 -19.38 1.58
N SER A 198 -36.93 -19.18 2.89
CA SER A 198 -37.71 -19.83 3.95
C SER A 198 -38.86 -18.94 4.45
N GLU A 199 -39.25 -17.95 3.66
CA GLU A 199 -40.62 -17.42 3.68
C GLU A 199 -41.54 -18.49 3.09
N ALA A 200 -41.74 -19.57 3.85
CA ALA A 200 -42.94 -20.38 3.71
C ALA A 200 -44.12 -19.39 3.71
N PRO A 201 -45.03 -19.46 2.72
CA PRO A 201 -46.14 -18.53 2.64
C PRO A 201 -46.85 -18.50 4.01
N PRO A 202 -47.21 -17.31 4.53
CA PRO A 202 -47.86 -17.22 5.83
C PRO A 202 -49.04 -18.21 5.83
N PRO A 203 -49.13 -19.13 6.82
CA PRO A 203 -50.18 -20.13 6.82
C PRO A 203 -51.52 -19.41 6.90
N TYR A 204 -52.18 -19.30 5.74
CA TYR A 204 -53.55 -18.85 5.63
C TYR A 204 -54.41 -19.88 6.38
N TYR A 205 -55.32 -19.35 7.23
CA TYR A 205 -56.37 -20.03 8.00
C TYR A 205 -56.03 -20.51 9.42
N ALA A 206 -56.26 -19.62 10.40
CA ALA A 206 -57.04 -19.97 11.59
C ALA A 206 -57.77 -18.74 12.15
N PRO A 207 -59.11 -18.76 12.26
CA PRO A 207 -59.89 -17.66 12.83
C PRO A 207 -59.77 -17.60 14.36
N ALA A 208 -59.80 -16.38 14.89
CA ALA A 208 -59.83 -16.06 16.33
C ALA A 208 -60.91 -16.84 17.10
N PRO A 209 -60.70 -17.03 18.42
CA PRO A 209 -61.57 -16.28 19.33
C PRO A 209 -60.92 -15.83 20.66
N LYS A 210 -61.19 -14.56 20.99
CA LYS A 210 -61.67 -14.03 22.28
C LYS A 210 -61.12 -14.65 23.60
N LYS A 211 -60.42 -13.84 24.42
CA LYS A 211 -60.88 -13.29 25.74
C LYS A 211 -59.69 -12.82 26.63
N ARG A 212 -59.81 -11.58 27.14
CA ARG A 212 -59.12 -10.97 28.32
C ARG A 212 -59.27 -11.87 29.59
N PRO A 213 -58.48 -11.76 30.70
CA PRO A 213 -58.10 -10.49 31.37
C PRO A 213 -56.81 -10.41 32.28
N ARG A 214 -56.28 -9.17 32.40
CA ARG A 214 -55.87 -8.42 33.64
C ARG A 214 -54.88 -9.05 34.67
N GLN A 215 -53.73 -8.39 34.89
CA GLN A 215 -53.27 -7.73 36.14
C GLN A 215 -51.82 -7.20 35.94
N VAL A 216 -51.56 -5.89 36.04
CA VAL A 216 -51.11 -5.12 37.24
C VAL A 216 -49.84 -5.67 37.88
N THR A 217 -48.70 -5.02 37.60
CA THR A 217 -47.68 -4.77 38.64
C THR A 217 -46.99 -3.43 38.37
N THR A 218 -47.21 -2.52 39.32
CA THR A 218 -46.50 -1.27 39.57
C THR A 218 -45.07 -1.51 40.05
N SER A 219 -44.12 -0.71 39.60
CA SER A 219 -42.95 -0.27 40.40
C SER A 219 -42.31 0.96 39.75
N PRO A 220 -42.29 2.12 40.45
CA PRO A 220 -41.53 3.30 40.06
C PRO A 220 -40.26 3.41 40.91
N THR A 221 -39.10 3.73 40.33
CA THR A 221 -37.99 4.34 41.10
C THR A 221 -37.13 5.23 40.19
N PRO A 222 -36.64 6.38 40.70
CA PRO A 222 -36.31 7.56 39.90
C PRO A 222 -34.80 7.90 39.90
N GLY A 223 -34.44 8.87 39.05
CA GLY A 223 -33.36 9.82 39.36
C GLY A 223 -32.16 9.76 38.44
N SER A 224 -32.15 10.58 37.39
CA SER A 224 -30.91 11.02 36.75
C SER A 224 -30.88 12.52 36.55
N SER A 225 -29.97 13.18 37.27
CA SER A 225 -29.23 14.40 36.91
C SER A 225 -28.23 14.69 38.05
N PRO A 226 -27.18 15.54 37.91
CA PRO A 226 -26.83 16.40 36.77
C PRO A 226 -25.32 16.45 36.40
N LYS A 227 -25.07 17.03 35.22
CA LYS A 227 -23.93 17.89 34.82
C LYS A 227 -22.68 17.92 35.71
N ARG A 228 -21.52 17.52 35.15
CA ARG A 228 -20.23 18.13 35.50
C ARG A 228 -19.55 18.68 34.25
N ALA A 229 -19.50 20.01 34.20
CA ALA A 229 -18.55 20.77 33.41
C ALA A 229 -17.15 20.56 33.97
N LEU A 230 -16.17 20.32 33.09
CA LEU A 230 -14.76 20.48 33.41
C LEU A 230 -14.23 21.67 32.60
N LEU A 231 -14.24 22.83 33.26
CA LEU A 231 -13.38 23.96 32.94
C LEU A 231 -12.07 23.77 33.69
N SER A 232 -10.95 23.90 32.99
CA SER A 232 -9.61 24.17 33.57
C SER A 232 -8.61 24.44 32.42
N PRO A 233 -7.51 25.17 32.67
CA PRO A 233 -7.34 26.52 32.16
C PRO A 233 -6.16 26.67 31.19
N ALA A 234 -6.20 27.73 30.39
CA ALA A 234 -5.04 28.28 29.70
C ALA A 234 -3.97 28.74 30.69
N PRO A 235 -2.70 28.74 30.26
CA PRO A 235 -1.89 29.93 30.42
C PRO A 235 -1.34 30.40 29.08
N PHE A 236 -1.73 31.62 28.73
CA PHE A 236 -0.95 32.51 27.88
C PHE A 236 0.42 32.72 28.52
N LEU A 237 1.50 32.53 27.77
CA LEU A 237 2.63 33.45 27.79
C LEU A 237 3.19 33.60 26.38
N LEU A 238 2.96 34.80 25.84
CA LEU A 238 3.72 35.38 24.75
C LEU A 238 5.20 35.48 25.15
N SER A 239 6.09 35.00 24.29
CA SER A 239 7.37 35.66 24.02
C SER A 239 8.04 35.10 22.75
N SER A 240 7.77 35.75 21.62
CA SER A 240 8.81 36.09 20.63
C SER A 240 9.37 37.47 21.01
N PRO A 241 10.58 37.91 20.63
CA PRO A 241 11.28 37.70 19.35
C PRO A 241 12.82 37.42 19.56
N THR A 242 13.74 37.19 18.61
CA THR A 242 14.11 37.92 17.39
C THR A 242 15.26 37.15 16.68
N GLU A 243 15.33 37.26 15.35
CA GLU A 243 16.49 37.16 14.44
C GLU A 243 17.76 36.38 14.81
N LYS A 244 18.16 35.46 13.91
CA LYS A 244 19.36 35.69 13.07
C LYS A 244 19.33 34.80 11.82
N ALA A 245 19.31 35.47 10.66
CA ALA A 245 19.60 34.87 9.37
C ALA A 245 21.09 34.47 9.30
N THR A 246 21.38 33.27 8.81
CA THR A 246 22.70 32.94 8.25
C THR A 246 22.48 32.04 7.04
N THR A 247 22.64 32.65 5.87
CA THR A 247 22.83 32.01 4.59
C THR A 247 24.18 31.30 4.57
N ALA A 248 24.19 29.98 4.41
CA ALA A 248 25.36 29.24 3.95
C ALA A 248 24.96 28.40 2.74
N SER A 249 25.25 28.94 1.56
CA SER A 249 25.33 28.21 0.31
C SER A 249 26.49 27.22 0.43
N VAL A 250 26.20 25.92 0.40
CA VAL A 250 27.21 24.89 0.18
C VAL A 250 26.77 24.05 -0.99
N SER A 251 27.37 24.36 -2.14
CA SER A 251 27.42 23.51 -3.33
C SER A 251 28.05 22.17 -2.95
N ALA A 252 27.23 21.16 -2.69
CA ALA A 252 27.70 19.79 -2.49
C ALA A 252 27.81 19.11 -3.86
N THR A 253 29.06 19.00 -4.31
CA THR A 253 29.54 18.20 -5.43
C THR A 253 28.95 16.78 -5.39
N SER A 254 28.30 16.41 -6.49
CA SER A 254 27.81 15.08 -6.79
C SER A 254 28.90 14.01 -6.64
N PRO A 255 28.73 12.98 -5.80
CA PRO A 255 29.65 11.84 -5.77
C PRO A 255 29.32 10.92 -6.94
N LYS A 256 30.15 11.00 -7.98
CA LYS A 256 30.18 10.06 -9.10
C LYS A 256 30.48 8.66 -8.55
N PRO A 257 29.59 7.65 -8.67
CA PRO A 257 29.89 6.31 -8.21
C PRO A 257 30.94 5.71 -9.13
N ARG A 258 32.14 5.47 -8.60
CA ARG A 258 33.14 4.61 -9.23
C ARG A 258 32.60 3.18 -9.16
N LEU A 259 32.08 2.69 -10.28
CA LEU A 259 31.92 1.26 -10.54
C LEU A 259 33.31 0.64 -10.60
N SER A 260 33.80 0.18 -9.45
CA SER A 260 34.89 -0.78 -9.37
C SER A 260 34.30 -2.15 -9.68
N SER A 261 34.46 -2.59 -10.92
CA SER A 261 34.20 -3.96 -11.35
C SER A 261 35.06 -4.91 -10.50
N PRO A 262 34.49 -5.91 -9.82
CA PRO A 262 35.29 -6.95 -9.20
C PRO A 262 35.93 -7.78 -10.33
N ALA A 263 37.25 -7.78 -10.39
CA ALA A 263 38.00 -8.71 -11.21
C ALA A 263 37.68 -10.13 -10.74
N PHE A 264 36.81 -10.82 -11.47
CA PHE A 264 36.54 -12.24 -11.34
C PHE A 264 37.81 -12.99 -11.78
N ASN A 265 38.71 -13.24 -10.84
CA ASN A 265 39.72 -14.28 -11.00
C ASN A 265 38.99 -15.62 -10.84
N ALA A 266 38.58 -16.22 -11.95
CA ALA A 266 37.93 -17.54 -11.98
C ALA A 266 38.96 -18.63 -12.31
N PRO A 267 39.59 -19.29 -11.31
CA PRO A 267 40.33 -20.53 -11.52
C PRO A 267 39.41 -21.76 -11.74
N ASP A 268 38.10 -21.63 -11.52
CA ASP A 268 37.18 -22.77 -11.37
C ASP A 268 36.72 -23.41 -12.70
N ILE A 269 36.83 -22.68 -13.82
CA ILE A 269 36.36 -23.17 -15.14
C ILE A 269 37.29 -24.26 -15.68
N GLN A 270 38.59 -24.16 -15.39
CA GLN A 270 39.60 -25.09 -15.92
C GLN A 270 39.52 -26.45 -15.21
N ASP A 271 39.28 -26.45 -13.90
CA ASP A 271 39.07 -27.67 -13.11
C ASP A 271 37.73 -28.33 -13.44
N SER A 272 36.68 -27.54 -13.69
CA SER A 272 35.38 -28.03 -14.15
C SER A 272 35.47 -28.71 -15.52
N LEU A 273 36.18 -28.10 -16.49
CA LEU A 273 36.41 -28.71 -17.81
C LEU A 273 37.20 -30.01 -17.73
N LYS A 274 38.21 -30.07 -16.85
CA LYS A 274 39.02 -31.27 -16.66
C LYS A 274 38.21 -32.40 -16.03
N SER A 275 37.40 -32.10 -15.02
CA SER A 275 36.48 -33.06 -14.39
C SER A 275 35.47 -33.62 -15.40
N ILE A 276 34.85 -32.75 -16.20
CA ILE A 276 33.87 -33.15 -17.21
C ILE A 276 34.53 -34.01 -18.29
N ALA A 277 35.74 -33.67 -18.73
CA ALA A 277 36.48 -34.47 -19.71
C ALA A 277 36.90 -35.84 -19.16
N GLU A 278 37.32 -35.93 -17.90
CA GLU A 278 37.66 -37.20 -17.25
C GLU A 278 36.42 -38.11 -17.07
N GLU A 279 35.24 -37.53 -16.89
CA GLU A 279 34.00 -38.28 -16.67
C GLU A 279 33.28 -38.69 -17.97
N LEU A 280 33.22 -37.82 -18.99
CA LEU A 280 32.53 -38.10 -20.25
C LEU A 280 33.33 -38.98 -21.21
N LEU A 281 34.66 -38.88 -21.20
CA LEU A 281 35.50 -39.56 -22.19
C LEU A 281 35.45 -41.10 -22.09
N PRO A 282 35.45 -41.71 -20.89
CA PRO A 282 35.21 -43.15 -20.74
C PRO A 282 33.82 -43.58 -21.23
N GLN A 283 32.79 -42.77 -20.98
CA GLN A 283 31.41 -43.07 -21.40
C GLN A 283 31.24 -43.01 -22.91
N MET A 284 31.79 -41.99 -23.57
CA MET A 284 31.79 -41.89 -25.04
C MET A 284 32.56 -43.05 -25.68
N LEU A 285 33.72 -43.41 -25.14
CA LEU A 285 34.47 -44.57 -25.63
C LEU A 285 33.65 -45.85 -25.49
N HIS A 286 32.98 -46.06 -24.36
CA HIS A 286 32.12 -47.22 -24.14
C HIS A 286 30.90 -47.28 -25.06
N ALA A 287 30.37 -46.14 -25.48
CA ALA A 287 29.25 -46.08 -26.41
C ALA A 287 29.66 -46.36 -27.86
N ILE A 288 30.85 -45.93 -28.28
CA ILE A 288 31.28 -45.99 -29.69
C ILE A 288 32.01 -47.32 -30.02
N LEU A 289 32.77 -47.88 -29.07
CA LEU A 289 33.53 -49.11 -29.27
C LEU A 289 32.69 -50.34 -29.68
N PRO A 290 31.52 -50.61 -29.08
CA PRO A 290 30.72 -51.79 -29.39
C PRO A 290 30.18 -51.81 -30.83
N ASP A 291 29.90 -50.65 -31.41
CA ASP A 291 29.37 -50.54 -32.79
C ASP A 291 30.47 -50.56 -33.85
N MET A 292 31.68 -50.13 -33.49
CA MET A 292 32.82 -50.11 -34.40
C MET A 292 33.56 -51.46 -34.48
N LEU A 293 33.63 -52.21 -33.37
CA LEU A 293 34.34 -53.49 -33.33
C LEU A 293 33.78 -54.52 -34.34
N PRO A 294 32.45 -54.76 -34.45
CA PRO A 294 31.90 -55.70 -35.42
C PRO A 294 32.18 -55.30 -36.87
N ARG A 295 32.22 -54.00 -37.17
CA ARG A 295 32.50 -53.49 -38.52
C ARG A 295 33.98 -53.67 -38.91
N LEU A 296 34.90 -53.60 -37.95
CA LEU A 296 36.32 -53.85 -38.19
C LEU A 296 36.65 -55.34 -38.30
N PHE A 297 35.87 -56.21 -37.66
CA PHE A 297 36.05 -57.67 -37.72
C PHE A 297 35.15 -58.40 -38.73
N ALA A 298 34.18 -57.72 -39.33
CA ALA A 298 33.43 -58.19 -40.49
C ALA A 298 34.28 -58.12 -41.77
N THR A 299 35.46 -58.73 -41.74
CA THR A 299 36.23 -59.07 -42.93
C THR A 299 35.38 -59.98 -43.81
N ALA A 300 35.21 -59.53 -45.07
CA ALA A 300 34.48 -60.17 -46.15
C ALA A 300 34.46 -61.70 -46.09
N SER A 301 33.24 -62.25 -46.07
CA SER A 301 32.97 -63.67 -46.25
C SER A 301 33.65 -64.17 -47.54
N PRO A 302 34.61 -65.10 -47.47
CA PRO A 302 35.24 -65.66 -48.66
C PRO A 302 34.29 -66.67 -49.30
N SER A 303 33.95 -66.42 -50.56
CA SER A 303 33.20 -67.33 -51.43
C SER A 303 33.95 -68.67 -51.60
N PRO A 304 33.25 -69.82 -51.65
CA PRO A 304 33.89 -71.13 -51.66
C PRO A 304 34.44 -71.46 -53.05
N SER A 305 35.68 -71.95 -53.12
CA SER A 305 36.17 -72.69 -54.29
C SER A 305 37.07 -73.84 -53.83
N PRO A 306 36.98 -75.02 -54.47
CA PRO A 306 37.55 -76.24 -53.91
C PRO A 306 38.95 -76.57 -54.48
N SER A 307 39.71 -77.24 -53.60
CA SER A 307 40.78 -78.22 -53.84
C SER A 307 42.08 -77.81 -54.56
N ARG A 308 43.18 -77.74 -53.77
CA ARG A 308 44.38 -78.60 -54.00
C ARG A 308 45.43 -78.47 -52.88
N PRO A 309 46.19 -79.54 -52.57
CA PRO A 309 47.17 -79.53 -51.48
C PRO A 309 48.56 -79.17 -52.01
N ARG A 310 49.29 -78.27 -51.34
CA ARG A 310 50.76 -78.31 -51.29
C ARG A 310 51.36 -77.27 -50.35
N SER A 311 52.21 -77.79 -49.47
CA SER A 311 53.41 -77.19 -48.86
C SER A 311 53.33 -75.75 -48.36
N ILE A 312 53.26 -75.66 -47.04
CA ILE A 312 53.45 -74.50 -46.15
C ILE A 312 54.72 -73.69 -46.52
N PRO A 313 54.60 -72.41 -46.89
CA PRO A 313 55.64 -71.42 -46.67
C PRO A 313 55.30 -70.58 -45.44
N LYS A 314 56.31 -70.32 -44.60
CA LYS A 314 56.21 -69.45 -43.41
C LYS A 314 55.54 -68.11 -43.75
N PRO A 315 54.56 -67.64 -42.96
CA PRO A 315 53.87 -66.38 -43.20
C PRO A 315 54.85 -65.22 -43.02
N ARG A 316 55.17 -64.53 -44.12
CA ARG A 316 55.78 -63.19 -44.05
C ARG A 316 54.77 -62.26 -43.41
N ARG A 317 55.09 -61.75 -42.23
CA ARG A 317 54.36 -60.69 -41.53
C ARG A 317 54.32 -59.47 -42.46
N ILE A 318 53.16 -59.22 -43.06
CA ILE A 318 52.88 -57.99 -43.78
C ILE A 318 52.82 -56.88 -42.72
N PRO A 319 53.59 -55.79 -42.83
CA PRO A 319 53.56 -54.71 -41.86
C PRO A 319 52.18 -54.05 -41.89
N MET A 320 51.37 -54.25 -40.85
CA MET A 320 50.00 -53.70 -40.70
C MET A 320 49.97 -52.17 -40.47
N SER A 321 51.07 -51.46 -40.70
CA SER A 321 51.19 -50.03 -40.38
C SER A 321 50.36 -49.12 -41.28
N SER A 322 50.09 -49.48 -42.53
CA SER A 322 49.35 -48.61 -43.47
C SER A 322 47.85 -48.49 -43.15
N LEU A 323 47.21 -49.59 -42.76
CA LEU A 323 45.78 -49.60 -42.40
C LEU A 323 45.54 -48.86 -41.08
N GLY A 324 46.45 -49.03 -40.10
CA GLY A 324 46.38 -48.30 -38.83
C GLY A 324 46.46 -46.78 -39.03
N ASN A 325 47.33 -46.32 -39.93
CA ASN A 325 47.45 -44.89 -40.25
C ASN A 325 46.20 -44.33 -40.93
N LEU A 326 45.56 -45.09 -41.84
CA LEU A 326 44.36 -44.64 -42.53
C LEU A 326 43.14 -44.59 -41.60
N LEU A 327 42.97 -45.60 -40.74
CA LEU A 327 41.92 -45.61 -39.71
C LEU A 327 42.13 -44.51 -38.68
N SER A 328 43.38 -44.26 -38.25
CA SER A 328 43.72 -43.16 -37.35
C SER A 328 43.42 -41.80 -37.98
N ALA A 329 43.81 -41.59 -39.24
CA ALA A 329 43.52 -40.36 -39.98
C ALA A 329 42.00 -40.11 -40.14
N HIS A 330 41.23 -41.15 -40.44
CA HIS A 330 39.78 -41.04 -40.56
C HIS A 330 39.11 -40.75 -39.20
N ALA A 331 39.50 -41.49 -38.15
CA ALA A 331 38.97 -41.29 -36.80
C ALA A 331 39.28 -39.90 -36.27
N THR A 332 40.51 -39.40 -36.47
CA THR A 332 40.91 -38.04 -36.06
C THR A 332 40.16 -36.97 -36.83
N ALA A 333 39.97 -37.13 -38.15
CA ALA A 333 39.19 -36.19 -38.94
C ALA A 333 37.71 -36.14 -38.50
N GLN A 334 37.10 -37.30 -38.24
CA GLN A 334 35.71 -37.39 -37.76
C GLN A 334 35.55 -36.77 -36.37
N LEU A 335 36.46 -37.07 -35.44
CA LEU A 335 36.42 -36.53 -34.08
C LEU A 335 36.63 -35.01 -34.09
N LYS A 336 37.54 -34.51 -34.93
CA LYS A 336 37.73 -33.07 -35.13
C LYS A 336 36.46 -32.40 -35.66
N ALA A 337 35.81 -32.97 -36.67
CA ALA A 337 34.57 -32.41 -37.21
C ALA A 337 33.43 -32.41 -36.18
N GLN A 338 33.31 -33.46 -35.36
CA GLN A 338 32.32 -33.50 -34.26
C GLN A 338 32.63 -32.46 -33.17
N LEU A 339 33.90 -32.29 -32.81
CA LEU A 339 34.33 -31.31 -31.82
C LEU A 339 34.07 -29.87 -32.31
N GLU A 340 34.35 -29.59 -33.58
CA GLU A 340 34.04 -28.30 -34.23
C GLU A 340 32.53 -28.03 -34.25
N GLY A 341 31.71 -29.06 -34.52
CA GLY A 341 30.26 -28.96 -34.47
C GLY A 341 29.73 -28.65 -33.06
N LEU A 342 30.18 -29.39 -32.04
CA LEU A 342 29.81 -29.15 -30.64
C LEU A 342 30.27 -27.77 -30.16
N TYR A 343 31.46 -27.32 -30.58
CA TYR A 343 31.96 -25.98 -30.25
C TYR A 343 31.08 -24.88 -30.88
N ALA A 344 30.69 -25.03 -32.14
CA ALA A 344 29.80 -24.08 -32.81
C ALA A 344 28.43 -24.02 -32.14
N GLU A 345 27.82 -25.17 -31.84
CA GLU A 345 26.51 -25.24 -31.15
C GLU A 345 26.57 -24.62 -29.74
N THR A 346 27.64 -24.89 -29.00
CA THR A 346 27.83 -24.33 -27.65
C THR A 346 28.01 -22.81 -27.70
N LEU A 347 28.73 -22.31 -28.71
CA LEU A 347 28.94 -20.88 -28.92
C LEU A 347 27.63 -20.19 -29.32
N ASP A 348 26.86 -20.77 -30.23
CA ASP A 348 25.55 -20.26 -30.65
C ASP A 348 24.59 -20.21 -29.46
N HIS A 349 24.51 -21.28 -28.66
CA HIS A 349 23.67 -21.31 -27.46
C HIS A 349 24.10 -20.27 -26.42
N ALA A 350 25.41 -20.10 -26.19
CA ALA A 350 25.92 -19.07 -25.29
C ALA A 350 25.56 -17.65 -25.78
N THR A 351 25.57 -17.44 -27.09
CA THR A 351 25.19 -16.15 -27.70
C THR A 351 23.69 -15.88 -27.55
N GLU A 352 22.86 -16.90 -27.76
CA GLU A 352 21.41 -16.81 -27.53
C GLU A 352 21.10 -16.48 -26.06
N MET A 353 21.72 -17.20 -25.11
CA MET A 353 21.58 -16.95 -23.68
C MET A 353 21.99 -15.53 -23.28
N HIS A 354 23.10 -15.02 -23.84
CA HIS A 354 23.53 -13.64 -23.60
C HIS A 354 22.50 -12.64 -24.15
N SER A 355 22.01 -12.86 -25.37
CA SER A 355 21.01 -11.98 -25.98
C SER A 355 19.70 -11.97 -25.21
N ALA A 356 19.25 -13.12 -24.70
CA ALA A 356 18.05 -13.23 -23.87
C ALA A 356 18.23 -12.51 -22.54
N ALA A 357 19.39 -12.68 -21.89
CA ALA A 357 19.70 -11.96 -20.67
C ALA A 357 19.74 -10.44 -20.88
N ASP A 358 20.35 -9.95 -21.98
CA ASP A 358 20.39 -8.52 -22.30
C ASP A 358 19.00 -7.93 -22.48
N VAL A 359 18.08 -8.65 -23.15
CA VAL A 359 16.68 -8.23 -23.30
C VAL A 359 16.00 -8.16 -21.94
N GLU A 360 16.13 -9.17 -21.09
CA GLU A 360 15.54 -9.19 -19.74
C GLU A 360 16.09 -8.04 -18.87
N PHE A 361 17.41 -7.79 -18.92
CA PHE A 361 18.02 -6.66 -18.22
C PHE A 361 17.45 -5.32 -18.70
N HIS A 362 17.22 -5.18 -20.01
CA HIS A 362 16.65 -3.95 -20.56
C HIS A 362 15.19 -3.75 -20.11
N GLU A 363 14.38 -4.80 -20.11
CA GLU A 363 12.99 -4.76 -19.64
C GLU A 363 12.91 -4.40 -18.15
N ILE A 364 13.76 -4.99 -17.31
CA ILE A 364 13.83 -4.65 -15.88
C ILE A 364 14.24 -3.18 -15.68
N LEU A 365 15.17 -2.68 -16.48
CA LEU A 365 15.63 -1.29 -16.39
C LEU A 365 14.52 -0.31 -16.81
N GLU A 366 13.80 -0.62 -17.89
CA GLU A 366 12.62 0.14 -18.34
C GLU A 366 11.51 0.13 -17.28
N GLU A 367 11.23 -1.01 -16.65
CA GLU A 367 10.25 -1.13 -15.55
C GLU A 367 10.67 -0.26 -14.36
N GLN A 368 11.93 -0.34 -13.92
CA GLN A 368 12.43 0.50 -12.82
C GLN A 368 12.38 1.99 -13.15
N LYS A 369 12.67 2.36 -14.40
CA LYS A 369 12.58 3.75 -14.88
C LYS A 369 11.13 4.25 -14.83
N LEU A 370 10.16 3.41 -15.20
CA LEU A 370 8.74 3.71 -15.09
C LEU A 370 8.31 3.89 -13.63
N ASP A 371 8.74 2.99 -12.74
CA ASP A 371 8.48 3.08 -11.30
C ASP A 371 9.02 4.38 -10.70
N VAL A 372 10.26 4.75 -11.03
CA VAL A 372 10.86 6.01 -10.58
C VAL A 372 10.09 7.22 -11.13
N ALA A 373 9.64 7.17 -12.39
CA ALA A 373 8.83 8.23 -12.98
C ALA A 373 7.48 8.37 -12.25
N MET A 374 6.81 7.26 -11.94
CA MET A 374 5.57 7.27 -11.16
C MET A 374 5.78 7.80 -9.73
N ILE A 375 6.82 7.36 -9.03
CA ILE A 375 7.13 7.86 -7.68
C ILE A 375 7.41 9.36 -7.70
N LYS A 376 8.11 9.85 -8.73
CA LYS A 376 8.36 11.29 -8.91
C LYS A 376 7.05 12.06 -9.10
N GLU A 377 6.15 11.59 -9.96
CA GLU A 377 4.87 12.25 -10.21
C GLU A 377 3.97 12.25 -8.96
N ASP A 378 3.85 11.11 -8.27
CA ASP A 378 3.16 11.00 -6.98
C ASP A 378 3.71 12.03 -5.98
N SER A 379 5.03 12.15 -5.90
CA SER A 379 5.71 13.07 -4.98
C SER A 379 5.46 14.54 -5.34
N ILE A 380 5.36 14.87 -6.63
CA ILE A 380 5.03 16.22 -7.11
C ILE A 380 3.58 16.56 -6.72
N VAL A 381 2.64 15.63 -6.93
CA VAL A 381 1.24 15.81 -6.56
C VAL A 381 1.10 16.00 -5.04
N GLU A 382 1.79 15.21 -4.23
CA GLU A 382 1.79 15.34 -2.77
C GLU A 382 2.37 16.70 -2.33
N LEU A 383 3.48 17.13 -2.94
CA LEU A 383 4.09 18.42 -2.64
C LEU A 383 3.17 19.60 -3.00
N ASN A 384 2.52 19.55 -4.17
CA ASN A 384 1.55 20.57 -4.58
C ASN A 384 0.38 20.65 -3.61
N LYS A 385 -0.13 19.51 -3.16
CA LYS A 385 -1.19 19.48 -2.14
C LYS A 385 -0.74 20.14 -0.83
N VAL A 386 0.47 19.88 -0.36
CA VAL A 386 1.01 20.52 0.85
C VAL A 386 1.13 22.04 0.65
N PHE A 387 1.54 22.50 -0.54
CA PHE A 387 1.57 23.92 -0.87
C PHE A 387 0.18 24.55 -0.85
N ASP A 388 -0.82 23.90 -1.46
CA ASP A 388 -2.20 24.40 -1.50
C ASP A 388 -2.81 24.47 -0.09
N ASP A 389 -2.62 23.43 0.72
CA ASP A 389 -3.08 23.38 2.11
C ASP A 389 -2.45 24.53 2.93
N LYS A 390 -1.14 24.77 2.77
CA LYS A 390 -0.44 25.87 3.46
C LYS A 390 -0.86 27.25 2.95
N LEU A 391 -1.13 27.38 1.66
CA LEU A 391 -1.63 28.62 1.08
C LEU A 391 -3.04 28.93 1.59
N ALA A 392 -3.90 27.91 1.74
CA ALA A 392 -5.23 28.06 2.32
C ALA A 392 -5.15 28.49 3.80
N GLU A 393 -4.31 27.83 4.61
CA GLU A 393 -4.07 28.20 6.01
C GLU A 393 -3.58 29.66 6.15
N PHE A 394 -2.65 30.08 5.29
CA PHE A 394 -2.16 31.45 5.27
C PHE A 394 -3.26 32.48 4.91
N LYS A 395 -4.12 32.15 3.95
CA LYS A 395 -5.26 33.01 3.56
C LYS A 395 -6.26 33.15 4.70
N GLU A 396 -6.60 32.05 5.38
CA GLU A 396 -7.50 32.05 6.53
C GLU A 396 -6.91 32.86 7.69
N SER A 397 -5.62 32.66 8.00
CA SER A 397 -4.92 33.43 9.03
C SER A 397 -4.91 34.93 8.71
N THR A 398 -4.67 35.29 7.45
CA THR A 398 -4.68 36.69 7.00
C THR A 398 -6.07 37.31 7.11
N ALA A 399 -7.12 36.59 6.71
CA ALA A 399 -8.50 37.04 6.87
C ALA A 399 -8.85 37.26 8.36
N GLY A 400 -8.46 36.33 9.24
CA GLY A 400 -8.67 36.48 10.68
C GLY A 400 -7.98 37.71 11.29
N MET A 401 -6.78 38.05 10.83
CA MET A 401 -6.08 39.28 11.26
C MET A 401 -6.78 40.55 10.77
N VAL A 402 -7.32 40.55 9.54
CA VAL A 402 -8.08 41.69 9.00
C VAL A 402 -9.35 41.92 9.81
N ASP A 403 -10.12 40.85 10.09
CA ASP A 403 -11.32 40.93 10.91
C ASP A 403 -11.04 41.42 12.34
N GLU A 404 -9.91 41.00 12.93
CA GLU A 404 -9.50 41.49 14.25
C GLU A 404 -9.13 42.98 14.21
N MET A 405 -8.44 43.42 13.15
CA MET A 405 -8.08 44.82 12.98
C MET A 405 -9.31 45.70 12.75
N GLU A 406 -10.28 45.23 11.96
CA GLU A 406 -11.56 45.92 11.74
C GLU A 406 -12.30 46.13 13.07
N LYS A 407 -12.45 45.07 13.89
CA LYS A 407 -13.07 45.18 15.22
C LYS A 407 -12.35 46.18 16.14
N ARG A 408 -11.02 46.23 16.09
CA ARG A 408 -10.25 47.22 16.88
C ARG A 408 -10.50 48.64 16.40
N VAL A 409 -10.60 48.86 15.09
CA VAL A 409 -10.91 50.17 14.51
C VAL A 409 -12.33 50.60 14.86
N GLU A 410 -13.32 49.71 14.76
CA GLU A 410 -14.70 49.97 15.18
C GLU A 410 -14.80 50.37 16.65
N LEU A 411 -14.06 49.66 17.54
CA LEU A 411 -14.04 49.98 18.96
C LEU A 411 -13.43 51.38 19.24
N ILE A 412 -12.34 51.72 18.55
CA ILE A 412 -11.73 53.06 18.66
C ILE A 412 -12.68 54.13 18.13
N TYR A 413 -13.36 53.86 17.01
CA TYR A 413 -14.32 54.79 16.43
C TYR A 413 -15.50 55.06 17.38
N ALA A 414 -16.04 54.02 18.01
CA ALA A 414 -17.08 54.14 19.02
C ALA A 414 -16.62 55.00 20.23
N ASP A 415 -15.42 54.73 20.78
CA ASP A 415 -14.85 55.53 21.88
C ASP A 415 -14.67 57.01 21.50
N VAL A 416 -14.23 57.30 20.27
CA VAL A 416 -14.11 58.68 19.79
C VAL A 416 -15.47 59.35 19.66
N CYS A 417 -16.49 58.66 19.13
CA CYS A 417 -17.85 59.19 19.03
C CYS A 417 -18.43 59.48 20.42
N ASP A 418 -18.30 58.55 21.37
CA ASP A 418 -18.77 58.72 22.75
C ASP A 418 -18.10 59.93 23.43
N ARG A 419 -16.79 60.13 23.20
CA ARG A 419 -16.06 61.30 23.70
C ARG A 419 -16.57 62.60 23.08
N LEU A 420 -16.79 62.63 21.76
CA LEU A 420 -17.32 63.79 21.05
C LEU A 420 -18.72 64.16 21.55
N ASP A 421 -19.62 63.18 21.70
CA ASP A 421 -20.94 63.38 22.28
C ASP A 421 -20.86 63.93 23.71
N GLY A 422 -19.89 63.44 24.49
CA GLY A 422 -19.59 63.97 25.81
C GLY A 422 -19.15 65.45 25.79
N TYR A 423 -18.36 65.86 24.80
CA TYR A 423 -17.96 67.27 24.61
C TYR A 423 -19.15 68.14 24.19
N VAL A 424 -19.98 67.67 23.27
CA VAL A 424 -21.18 68.39 22.81
C VAL A 424 -22.14 68.62 23.98
N LYS A 425 -22.45 67.58 24.77
CA LYS A 425 -23.31 67.70 25.95
C LYS A 425 -22.76 68.69 26.97
N LYS A 426 -21.46 68.66 27.25
CA LYS A 426 -20.81 69.64 28.14
C LYS A 426 -20.95 71.05 27.60
N GLN A 427 -20.77 71.25 26.29
CA GLN A 427 -20.89 72.56 25.65
C GLN A 427 -22.33 73.09 25.73
N GLU A 428 -23.34 72.25 25.49
CA GLU A 428 -24.77 72.59 25.67
C GLU A 428 -25.10 72.96 27.11
N GLU A 429 -24.54 72.24 28.09
CA GLU A 429 -24.69 72.56 29.51
C GLU A 429 -24.07 73.92 29.86
N TYR A 430 -22.86 74.21 29.35
CA TYR A 430 -22.21 75.51 29.53
C TYR A 430 -23.02 76.65 28.92
N LEU A 431 -23.58 76.48 27.71
CA LEU A 431 -24.45 77.48 27.08
C LEU A 431 -25.73 77.69 27.87
N SER A 432 -26.40 76.60 28.28
CA SER A 432 -27.62 76.67 29.10
C SER A 432 -27.40 77.39 30.42
N ARG A 433 -26.27 77.10 31.09
CA ARG A 433 -25.88 77.78 32.33
C ARG A 433 -25.55 79.25 32.10
N GLY A 434 -24.95 79.59 30.97
CA GLY A 434 -24.71 80.96 30.52
C GLY A 434 -26.03 81.75 30.35
N GLU A 435 -27.00 81.18 29.63
CA GLU A 435 -28.32 81.78 29.44
C GLU A 435 -29.07 81.97 30.76
N GLU A 436 -28.97 81.00 31.68
CA GLU A 436 -29.62 81.10 32.99
C GLU A 436 -29.02 82.23 33.84
N LEU A 437 -27.69 82.38 33.81
CA LEU A 437 -26.99 83.49 34.46
C LEU A 437 -27.37 84.84 33.84
N GLU A 438 -27.52 84.92 32.52
CA GLU A 438 -27.96 86.12 31.82
C GLU A 438 -29.41 86.48 32.17
N LYS A 439 -30.34 85.53 32.10
CA LYS A 439 -31.73 85.69 32.57
C LYS A 439 -31.79 86.15 34.02
N ARG A 440 -30.93 85.63 34.88
CA ARG A 440 -30.84 86.04 36.29
C ARG A 440 -30.35 87.49 36.43
N ARG A 441 -29.41 87.92 35.59
CA ARG A 441 -28.89 89.30 35.54
C ARG A 441 -29.93 90.28 35.00
N ASP A 442 -30.72 89.89 34.02
CA ASP A 442 -31.79 90.74 33.48
C ASP A 442 -32.95 90.87 34.47
N ARG A 443 -33.32 89.79 35.16
CA ARG A 443 -34.30 89.85 36.26
C ARG A 443 -33.86 90.81 37.37
N THR A 444 -32.57 90.83 37.75
CA THR A 444 -32.08 91.79 38.76
C THR A 444 -32.06 93.23 38.25
N ARG A 445 -31.76 93.46 36.96
CA ARG A 445 -31.86 94.79 36.34
C ARG A 445 -33.30 95.31 36.31
N ILE A 446 -34.26 94.49 35.86
CA ILE A 446 -35.68 94.85 35.82
C ILE A 446 -36.17 95.18 37.23
N LYS A 447 -35.81 94.36 38.24
CA LYS A 447 -36.17 94.62 39.63
C LYS A 447 -35.58 95.94 40.15
N ALA A 448 -34.32 96.24 39.84
CA ALA A 448 -33.71 97.52 40.21
C ALA A 448 -34.41 98.72 39.53
N GLN A 449 -34.86 98.56 38.29
CA GLN A 449 -35.59 99.59 37.57
C GLN A 449 -37.00 99.81 38.14
N SER A 450 -37.74 98.74 38.44
CA SER A 450 -39.05 98.85 39.10
C SER A 450 -38.93 99.50 40.49
N ASP A 451 -37.90 99.16 41.26
CA ASP A 451 -37.63 99.76 42.56
C ASP A 451 -37.33 101.28 42.45
N MET A 452 -36.71 101.72 41.35
CA MET A 452 -36.48 103.15 41.06
C MET A 452 -37.77 103.86 40.62
N GLU A 453 -38.60 103.24 39.78
CA GLU A 453 -39.90 103.80 39.38
C GLU A 453 -40.88 103.91 40.56
N ASP A 454 -40.91 102.94 41.47
CA ASP A 454 -41.72 102.99 42.70
C ASP A 454 -41.24 104.08 43.66
N ARG A 455 -39.93 104.38 43.69
CA ARG A 455 -39.40 105.55 44.41
C ARG A 455 -39.81 106.86 43.74
N GLY A 456 -39.87 106.90 42.41
CA GLY A 456 -40.36 108.06 41.66
C GLY A 456 -41.85 108.35 41.92
N ARG A 457 -42.70 107.32 42.02
CA ARG A 457 -44.14 107.49 42.30
C ARG A 457 -44.43 107.99 43.72
N ARG A 458 -43.55 107.75 44.69
CA ARG A 458 -43.68 108.29 46.05
C ARG A 458 -43.25 109.76 46.18
N ALA A 459 -42.66 110.36 45.14
CA ALA A 459 -42.21 111.75 45.16
C ALA A 459 -43.21 112.76 44.55
N VAL A 460 -44.35 112.31 44.01
CA VAL A 460 -45.31 113.20 43.28
C VAL A 460 -46.58 113.52 44.10
N SER A 461 -46.73 112.98 45.30
CA SER A 461 -47.81 113.36 46.22
C SER A 461 -47.30 114.36 47.25
N LEU A 462 -46.94 115.57 46.80
CA LEU A 462 -46.93 116.75 47.65
C LEU A 462 -48.26 117.50 47.41
N PRO A 463 -49.12 117.64 48.43
CA PRO A 463 -50.29 118.48 48.34
C PRO A 463 -49.87 119.96 48.27
N LEU A 464 -50.42 120.68 47.30
CA LEU A 464 -50.44 122.16 47.26
C LEU A 464 -51.46 122.70 48.26
#